data_AF-A0A7C6NGN9-F1
#
_entry.id   AF-A0A7C6NGN9-F1
#
_cell.length_a   1.000
_cell.length_b   1.000
_cell.length_c   1.000
_cell.angle_alpha   90.00
_cell.angle_beta   90.00
_cell.angle_gamma   90.00
#
_symmetry.space_group_name_H-M   'P 1'
#
loop_
_entity.id
_entity.type
_entity.pdbx_description
1 polymer ?
#
loop_
_entity_poly.entity_id
_entity_poly.type
_entity_poly.pdbx_seq_one_letter_code
_entity_poly.pdbx_strand_id
1 'polypeptide(L)'
;MKRRIELTIEKMVSKGEALARHEGKVVFVPEAIPGERLLVELTEEKGDFNRAKIVEILEPSPQRITPKCPFYGRCGGCDFQFIDNTSQVAYKEMMVRENLERIGKIDLSQIEFLGSVVKDEWGYRNRVRFHTQGNKVGFLERQSNTLVTIDYCPVLCDQLNLYLKEKRGELLKQRIGSVNALAGESEVTFTRRPVALTVNDKTLYCDAKAFFQSNHYILPELVTYVKETVRGERILDLYSGVGTFAAFLEGEGRQVIAVERDRRCLELAKRNLKETQFVPIPLEMWVKREALPQVDTIIVDPPREGLDREVLNILTILGAERIVYV
;
A
#
# COMPACT_ATOMS: atom_id res chain seq x y z
N MET A 1 25.92 -24.63 18.48
CA MET A 1 25.24 -25.06 17.23
C MET A 1 23.85 -24.47 17.22
N LYS A 2 23.34 -23.98 16.09
CA LYS A 2 21.96 -23.48 16.02
C LYS A 2 21.00 -24.67 16.14
N ARG A 3 20.03 -24.58 17.05
CA ARG A 3 19.04 -25.65 17.33
C ARG A 3 18.09 -25.78 16.13
N ARG A 4 17.86 -27.02 15.68
CA ARG A 4 16.87 -27.34 14.65
C ARG A 4 15.66 -28.01 15.28
N ILE A 5 14.47 -27.65 14.82
CA ILE A 5 13.19 -28.17 15.32
C ILE A 5 12.21 -28.37 14.15
N GLU A 6 11.34 -29.35 14.28
CA GLU A 6 10.20 -29.52 13.37
C GLU A 6 9.00 -28.70 13.88
N LEU A 7 8.30 -28.04 12.96
CA LEU A 7 7.13 -27.22 13.24
C LEU A 7 6.02 -27.49 12.22
N THR A 8 4.77 -27.43 12.68
CA THR A 8 3.61 -27.24 11.81
C THR A 8 3.17 -25.79 11.90
N ILE A 9 3.03 -25.14 10.75
CA ILE A 9 2.75 -23.69 10.68
C ILE A 9 1.26 -23.45 10.91
N GLU A 10 0.94 -22.56 11.85
CA GLU A 10 -0.44 -22.33 12.31
C GLU A 10 -1.14 -21.27 11.46
N LYS A 11 -0.51 -20.11 11.29
CA LYS A 11 -1.15 -18.97 10.62
C LYS A 11 -0.16 -17.97 10.04
N MET A 12 -0.62 -17.24 9.02
CA MET A 12 0.11 -16.11 8.46
C MET A 12 0.05 -14.88 9.37
N VAL A 13 1.11 -14.09 9.34
CA VAL A 13 1.16 -12.74 9.91
C VAL A 13 1.70 -11.74 8.88
N SER A 14 1.74 -10.46 9.25
CA SER A 14 2.22 -9.38 8.38
C SER A 14 3.63 -9.63 7.81
N LYS A 15 3.93 -9.03 6.65
CA LYS A 15 5.26 -9.04 5.99
C LYS A 15 5.78 -10.41 5.55
N GLY A 16 4.88 -11.32 5.16
CA GLY A 16 5.27 -12.63 4.61
C GLY A 16 5.91 -13.57 5.64
N GLU A 17 5.68 -13.32 6.93
CA GLU A 17 6.02 -14.24 8.00
C GLU A 17 4.78 -15.07 8.39
N ALA A 18 5.02 -16.28 8.87
CA ALA A 18 4.02 -17.08 9.55
C ALA A 18 4.50 -17.40 10.97
N LEU A 19 3.61 -17.93 11.79
CA LEU A 19 3.97 -18.40 13.12
C LEU A 19 3.53 -19.84 13.38
N ALA A 20 4.26 -20.48 14.28
CA ALA A 20 3.91 -21.74 14.93
C ALA A 20 4.20 -21.61 16.43
N ARG A 21 3.68 -22.53 17.25
CA ARG A 21 4.04 -22.64 18.65
C ARG A 21 4.88 -23.88 18.92
N HIS A 22 5.94 -23.72 19.70
CA HIS A 22 6.82 -24.80 20.11
C HIS A 22 7.25 -24.58 21.56
N GLU A 23 7.04 -25.59 22.41
CA GLU A 23 7.39 -25.53 23.85
C GLU A 23 6.82 -24.28 24.55
N GLY A 24 5.59 -23.87 24.20
CA GLY A 24 4.92 -22.70 24.77
C GLY A 24 5.33 -21.34 24.21
N LYS A 25 6.34 -21.28 23.33
CA LYS A 25 6.79 -20.03 22.67
C LYS A 25 6.26 -19.89 21.25
N VAL A 26 6.04 -18.65 20.82
CA VAL A 26 5.76 -18.33 19.41
C VAL A 26 7.07 -18.39 18.63
N VAL A 27 7.07 -19.05 17.48
CA VAL A 27 8.20 -19.11 16.55
C VAL A 27 7.78 -18.46 15.23
N PHE A 28 8.40 -17.33 14.90
CA PHE A 28 8.19 -16.66 13.61
C PHE A 28 9.08 -17.28 12.53
N VAL A 29 8.47 -17.64 11.41
CA VAL A 29 9.11 -18.30 10.27
C VAL A 29 8.80 -17.50 9.00
N PRO A 30 9.76 -16.73 8.45
CA PRO A 30 9.60 -16.09 7.15
C PRO A 30 9.41 -17.11 6.04
N GLU A 31 8.60 -16.77 5.03
CA GLU A 31 8.36 -17.58 3.83
C GLU A 31 7.70 -18.95 4.07
N ALA A 32 7.06 -19.11 5.23
CA ALA A 32 6.24 -20.27 5.58
C ALA A 32 4.75 -20.01 5.27
N ILE A 33 4.01 -21.08 4.98
CA ILE A 33 2.56 -21.05 4.71
C ILE A 33 1.83 -21.88 5.78
N PRO A 34 0.65 -21.46 6.28
CA PRO A 34 -0.17 -22.27 7.18
C PRO A 34 -0.43 -23.67 6.66
N GLY A 35 -0.36 -24.65 7.56
CA GLY A 35 -0.50 -26.07 7.23
C GLY A 35 0.80 -26.76 6.82
N GLU A 36 1.89 -26.03 6.57
CA GLU A 36 3.17 -26.65 6.24
C GLU A 36 3.82 -27.33 7.43
N ARG A 37 4.48 -28.47 7.16
CA ARG A 37 5.41 -29.10 8.10
C ARG A 37 6.85 -28.80 7.67
N LEU A 38 7.61 -28.15 8.54
CA LEU A 38 8.92 -27.59 8.24
C LEU A 38 9.98 -28.06 9.24
N LEU A 39 11.18 -28.37 8.75
CA LEU A 39 12.38 -28.37 9.59
C LEU A 39 12.96 -26.95 9.56
N VAL A 40 13.08 -26.32 10.72
CA VAL A 40 13.59 -24.95 10.84
C VAL A 40 14.84 -24.89 11.72
N GLU A 41 15.68 -23.89 11.49
CA GLU A 41 16.84 -23.55 12.33
C GLU A 41 16.55 -22.25 13.07
N LEU A 42 16.63 -22.27 14.41
CA LEU A 42 16.45 -21.08 15.23
C LEU A 42 17.57 -20.06 14.93
N THR A 43 17.17 -18.83 14.62
CA THR A 43 18.06 -17.71 14.29
C THR A 43 18.12 -16.66 15.39
N GLU A 44 17.07 -16.54 16.19
CA GLU A 44 16.97 -15.65 17.33
C GLU A 44 16.10 -16.28 18.41
N GLU A 45 16.53 -16.19 19.67
CA GLU A 45 15.77 -16.69 20.82
C GLU A 45 15.57 -15.55 21.82
N LYS A 46 14.30 -15.28 22.18
CA LYS A 46 13.91 -14.28 23.19
C LYS A 46 13.03 -14.92 24.27
N GLY A 47 12.68 -14.12 25.28
CA GLY A 47 11.79 -14.56 26.37
C GLY A 47 10.47 -15.11 25.82
N ASP A 48 9.77 -14.30 25.03
CA ASP A 48 8.39 -14.57 24.62
C ASP A 48 8.26 -15.18 23.20
N PHE A 49 9.31 -15.07 22.38
CA PHE A 49 9.29 -15.57 21.01
C PHE A 49 10.67 -16.00 20.52
N ASN A 50 10.67 -16.82 19.48
CA ASN A 50 11.85 -17.16 18.69
C ASN A 50 11.63 -16.74 17.23
N ARG A 51 12.72 -16.57 16.49
CA ARG A 51 12.71 -16.53 15.02
C ARG A 51 13.47 -17.72 14.49
N ALA A 52 13.02 -18.24 13.35
CA ALA A 52 13.67 -19.34 12.67
C ALA A 52 13.73 -19.07 11.17
N LYS A 53 14.59 -19.82 10.49
CA LYS A 53 14.59 -19.92 9.01
C LYS A 53 14.29 -21.35 8.60
N ILE A 54 13.64 -21.51 7.45
CA ILE A 54 13.34 -22.82 6.87
C ILE A 54 14.66 -23.48 6.45
N VAL A 55 14.88 -24.72 6.89
CA VAL A 55 15.97 -25.58 6.42
C VAL A 55 15.44 -26.54 5.36
N GLU A 56 14.27 -27.12 5.61
CA GLU A 56 13.62 -28.06 4.72
C GLU A 56 12.09 -27.95 4.86
N ILE A 57 11.40 -28.05 3.73
CA ILE A 57 9.95 -28.14 3.68
C ILE A 57 9.60 -29.63 3.60
N LEU A 58 9.14 -30.20 4.71
CA LEU A 58 8.82 -31.62 4.83
C LEU A 58 7.48 -31.93 4.14
N GLU A 59 6.48 -31.06 4.35
CA GLU A 59 5.18 -31.12 3.69
C GLU A 59 4.80 -29.71 3.22
N PRO A 60 4.87 -29.43 1.90
CA PRO A 60 4.52 -28.11 1.36
C PRO A 60 3.01 -27.90 1.34
N SER A 61 2.58 -26.64 1.50
CA SER A 61 1.19 -26.26 1.27
C SER A 61 0.87 -26.35 -0.23
N PRO A 62 -0.34 -26.80 -0.63
CA PRO A 62 -0.77 -26.75 -2.03
C PRO A 62 -0.80 -25.34 -2.63
N GLN A 63 -0.76 -24.31 -1.78
CA GLN A 63 -0.77 -22.89 -2.14
C GLN A 63 0.64 -22.35 -2.41
N ARG A 64 1.67 -23.15 -2.14
CA ARG A 64 3.06 -22.79 -2.40
C ARG A 64 3.33 -22.77 -3.90
N ILE A 65 3.90 -21.67 -4.37
CA ILE A 65 4.43 -21.54 -5.72
C ILE A 65 5.90 -21.15 -5.70
N THR A 66 6.58 -21.39 -6.81
CA THR A 66 7.93 -20.86 -7.02
C THR A 66 7.83 -19.37 -7.38
N PRO A 67 8.49 -18.46 -6.64
CA PRO A 67 8.54 -17.04 -6.98
C PRO A 67 9.03 -16.80 -8.42
N LYS A 68 8.31 -15.97 -9.19
CA LYS A 68 8.70 -15.64 -10.57
C LYS A 68 9.86 -14.64 -10.64
N CYS A 69 10.05 -13.82 -9.61
CA CYS A 69 11.13 -12.84 -9.57
C CYS A 69 12.47 -13.52 -9.21
N PRO A 70 13.52 -13.41 -10.04
CA PRO A 70 14.83 -13.99 -9.75
C PRO A 70 15.54 -13.33 -8.56
N PHE A 71 15.04 -12.16 -8.12
CA PHE A 71 15.57 -11.44 -6.97
C PHE A 71 14.75 -11.66 -5.68
N TYR A 72 13.69 -12.47 -5.72
CA TYR A 72 12.89 -12.80 -4.53
C TYR A 72 13.76 -13.50 -3.46
N GLY A 73 13.39 -13.33 -2.18
CA GLY A 73 14.18 -13.79 -1.04
C GLY A 73 15.35 -12.87 -0.67
N ARG A 74 15.88 -12.10 -1.64
CA ARG A 74 16.95 -11.11 -1.42
C ARG A 74 16.43 -9.67 -1.44
N CYS A 75 15.73 -9.28 -2.50
CA CYS A 75 15.14 -7.95 -2.66
C CYS A 75 14.02 -7.72 -1.62
N GLY A 76 14.01 -6.55 -0.98
CA GLY A 76 13.01 -6.16 0.00
C GLY A 76 11.67 -5.67 -0.57
N GLY A 77 11.45 -5.83 -1.87
CA GLY A 77 10.28 -5.27 -2.56
C GLY A 77 9.00 -6.11 -2.49
N CYS A 78 9.11 -7.43 -2.29
CA CYS A 78 7.96 -8.34 -2.28
C CYS A 78 8.05 -9.35 -1.13
N ASP A 79 6.92 -9.53 -0.46
CA ASP A 79 6.84 -10.41 0.72
C ASP A 79 6.22 -11.78 0.38
N PHE A 80 5.25 -11.85 -0.55
CA PHE A 80 4.35 -13.03 -0.69
C PHE A 80 4.50 -13.87 -1.96
N GLN A 81 5.53 -13.68 -2.81
CA GLN A 81 5.60 -14.37 -4.13
C GLN A 81 5.74 -15.91 -4.05
N PHE A 82 5.93 -16.48 -2.87
CA PHE A 82 5.94 -17.92 -2.63
C PHE A 82 4.53 -18.51 -2.44
N ILE A 83 3.49 -17.67 -2.49
CA ILE A 83 2.08 -18.04 -2.33
C ILE A 83 1.31 -17.67 -3.59
N ASP A 84 0.40 -18.53 -4.06
CA ASP A 84 -0.50 -18.20 -5.16
C ASP A 84 -1.36 -16.95 -4.88
N ASN A 85 -1.68 -16.17 -5.91
CA ASN A 85 -2.35 -14.87 -5.76
C ASN A 85 -3.68 -14.94 -4.99
N THR A 86 -4.50 -15.96 -5.23
CA THR A 86 -5.80 -16.12 -4.57
C THR A 86 -5.61 -16.32 -3.07
N SER A 87 -4.67 -17.17 -2.69
CA SER A 87 -4.33 -17.40 -1.28
C SER A 87 -3.68 -16.17 -0.63
N GLN A 88 -2.87 -15.38 -1.36
CA GLN A 88 -2.34 -14.11 -0.83
C GLN A 88 -3.47 -13.16 -0.40
N VAL A 89 -4.51 -13.06 -1.22
CA VAL A 89 -5.67 -12.20 -0.93
C VAL A 89 -6.43 -12.74 0.29
N ALA A 90 -6.69 -14.05 0.34
CA ALA A 90 -7.35 -14.68 1.49
C ALA A 90 -6.57 -14.45 2.80
N TYR A 91 -5.25 -14.61 2.80
CA TYR A 91 -4.44 -14.37 3.99
C TYR A 91 -4.43 -12.91 4.43
N LYS A 92 -4.42 -11.95 3.50
CA LYS A 92 -4.53 -10.51 3.84
C LYS A 92 -5.89 -10.21 4.46
N GLU A 93 -6.96 -10.78 3.92
CA GLU A 93 -8.30 -10.63 4.48
C GLU A 93 -8.39 -11.20 5.91
N MET A 94 -7.83 -12.39 6.14
CA MET A 94 -7.74 -12.98 7.47
C MET A 94 -6.98 -12.07 8.46
N MET A 95 -5.87 -11.46 8.04
CA MET A 95 -5.10 -10.54 8.89
C MET A 95 -5.90 -9.29 9.25
N VAL A 96 -6.69 -8.74 8.31
CA VAL A 96 -7.56 -7.59 8.58
C VAL A 96 -8.63 -7.97 9.59
N ARG A 97 -9.33 -9.08 9.38
CA ARG A 97 -10.35 -9.61 10.30
C ARG A 97 -9.79 -9.81 11.72
N GLU A 98 -8.64 -10.46 11.84
CA GLU A 98 -7.98 -10.67 13.13
C GLU A 98 -7.62 -9.34 13.81
N ASN A 99 -7.14 -8.34 13.06
CA ASN A 99 -6.79 -7.05 13.63
C ASN A 99 -8.03 -6.25 14.08
N LEU A 100 -9.14 -6.31 13.33
CA LEU A 100 -10.41 -5.69 13.73
C LEU A 100 -10.93 -6.25 15.06
N GLU A 101 -10.87 -7.58 15.22
CA GLU A 101 -11.29 -8.24 16.46
C GLU A 101 -10.29 -8.00 17.61
N ARG A 102 -9.00 -8.31 17.40
CA ARG A 102 -8.00 -8.31 18.46
C ARG A 102 -7.61 -6.92 18.92
N ILE A 103 -7.38 -5.99 17.98
CA ILE A 103 -6.94 -4.62 18.25
C ILE A 103 -8.15 -3.70 18.33
N GLY A 104 -9.01 -3.74 17.31
CA GLY A 104 -10.20 -2.88 17.22
C GLY A 104 -11.28 -3.23 18.25
N LYS A 105 -11.27 -4.45 18.82
CA LYS A 105 -12.32 -4.96 19.71
C LYS A 105 -13.71 -4.95 19.06
N ILE A 106 -13.74 -5.12 17.75
CA ILE A 106 -14.98 -5.11 16.97
C ILE A 106 -15.52 -6.53 16.86
N ASP A 107 -16.80 -6.71 17.16
CA ASP A 107 -17.53 -7.94 16.91
C ASP A 107 -17.74 -8.10 15.39
N LEU A 108 -17.04 -9.07 14.80
CA LEU A 108 -17.08 -9.29 13.36
C LEU A 108 -18.47 -9.72 12.85
N SER A 109 -19.36 -10.20 13.72
CA SER A 109 -20.75 -10.51 13.34
C SER A 109 -21.56 -9.26 12.96
N GLN A 110 -21.09 -8.07 13.36
CA GLN A 110 -21.69 -6.78 13.04
C GLN A 110 -21.11 -6.14 11.78
N ILE A 111 -20.12 -6.77 11.15
CA ILE A 111 -19.44 -6.26 9.96
C ILE A 111 -19.86 -7.07 8.74
N GLU A 112 -20.36 -6.38 7.71
CA GLU A 112 -20.50 -6.96 6.38
C GLU A 112 -19.15 -6.92 5.67
N PHE A 113 -18.69 -8.09 5.21
CA PHE A 113 -17.46 -8.20 4.42
C PHE A 113 -17.82 -8.44 2.96
N LEU A 114 -17.51 -7.46 2.12
CA LEU A 114 -17.83 -7.48 0.68
C LEU A 114 -16.87 -8.35 -0.16
N GLY A 115 -15.94 -9.04 0.50
CA GLY A 115 -14.87 -9.79 -0.14
C GLY A 115 -13.73 -8.89 -0.64
N SER A 116 -12.62 -9.53 -1.02
CA SER A 116 -11.41 -8.84 -1.46
C SER A 116 -11.26 -8.89 -2.98
N VAL A 117 -10.82 -7.78 -3.57
CA VAL A 117 -10.57 -7.69 -5.02
C VAL A 117 -9.31 -8.46 -5.39
N VAL A 118 -9.43 -9.36 -6.38
CA VAL A 118 -8.31 -10.07 -7.00
C VAL A 118 -8.08 -9.51 -8.40
N LYS A 119 -6.87 -9.02 -8.67
CA LYS A 119 -6.41 -8.55 -9.99
C LYS A 119 -5.07 -9.19 -10.33
N ASP A 120 -4.52 -8.84 -11.49
CA ASP A 120 -3.21 -9.30 -11.94
C ASP A 120 -2.11 -9.01 -10.89
N GLU A 121 -1.27 -10.02 -10.66
CA GLU A 121 -0.17 -10.02 -9.69
C GLU A 121 1.14 -9.41 -10.25
N TRP A 122 1.21 -9.15 -11.57
CA TRP A 122 2.39 -8.63 -12.26
C TRP A 122 2.07 -7.34 -13.00
N GLY A 123 3.10 -6.57 -13.34
CA GLY A 123 2.92 -5.35 -14.13
C GLY A 123 2.14 -4.22 -13.43
N TYR A 124 1.56 -4.45 -12.25
CA TYR A 124 0.61 -3.53 -11.62
C TYR A 124 1.23 -2.23 -11.09
N ARG A 125 2.56 -2.21 -10.88
CA ARG A 125 3.22 -1.12 -10.17
C ARG A 125 3.71 -0.04 -11.13
N ASN A 126 2.99 1.08 -11.19
CA ASN A 126 3.34 2.23 -12.04
C ASN A 126 4.16 3.31 -11.32
N ARG A 127 4.31 3.21 -9.99
CA ARG A 127 5.08 4.15 -9.17
C ARG A 127 6.12 3.43 -8.33
N VAL A 128 7.35 3.93 -8.35
CA VAL A 128 8.48 3.28 -7.70
C VAL A 128 9.52 4.27 -7.23
N ARG A 129 10.28 3.89 -6.20
CA ARG A 129 11.53 4.57 -5.82
C ARG A 129 12.69 3.64 -6.13
N PHE A 130 13.49 3.99 -7.13
CA PHE A 130 14.73 3.30 -7.42
C PHE A 130 15.84 3.79 -6.49
N HIS A 131 16.72 2.89 -6.09
CA HIS A 131 17.95 3.22 -5.38
C HIS A 131 19.13 3.17 -6.35
N THR A 132 20.08 4.09 -6.20
CA THR A 132 21.26 4.18 -7.06
C THR A 132 22.54 4.15 -6.24
N GLN A 133 23.55 3.43 -6.72
CA GLN A 133 24.89 3.38 -6.12
C GLN A 133 25.93 3.22 -7.23
N GLY A 134 26.75 4.25 -7.45
CA GLY A 134 27.69 4.26 -8.58
C GLY A 134 26.94 4.17 -9.91
N ASN A 135 27.13 3.08 -10.65
CA ASN A 135 26.44 2.77 -11.92
C ASN A 135 25.31 1.74 -11.78
N LYS A 136 24.98 1.34 -10.55
CA LYS A 136 23.96 0.33 -10.24
C LYS A 136 22.64 0.99 -9.89
N VAL A 137 21.56 0.35 -10.32
CA VAL A 137 20.19 0.74 -10.02
C VAL A 137 19.46 -0.50 -9.51
N GLY A 138 18.60 -0.32 -8.50
CA GLY A 138 17.66 -1.35 -8.09
C GLY A 138 16.98 -1.03 -6.78
N PHE A 139 16.88 -2.02 -5.89
CA PHE A 139 16.17 -1.92 -4.61
C PHE A 139 17.07 -2.36 -3.46
N LEU A 140 16.67 -2.03 -2.24
CA LEU A 140 17.39 -2.47 -1.06
C LEU A 140 17.05 -3.92 -0.71
N GLU A 141 18.03 -4.63 -0.16
CA GLU A 141 17.84 -5.95 0.43
C GLU A 141 16.88 -5.91 1.63
N ARG A 142 16.26 -7.04 1.94
CA ARG A 142 15.42 -7.17 3.14
C ARG A 142 16.20 -6.78 4.39
N GLN A 143 15.64 -5.84 5.17
CA GLN A 143 16.22 -5.37 6.44
C GLN A 143 17.68 -4.89 6.32
N SER A 144 18.06 -4.35 5.16
CA SER A 144 19.44 -3.98 4.86
C SER A 144 19.49 -2.76 3.94
N ASN A 145 20.59 -2.01 3.98
CA ASN A 145 20.86 -0.90 3.06
C ASN A 145 21.69 -1.33 1.84
N THR A 146 21.95 -2.64 1.68
CA THR A 146 22.65 -3.19 0.53
C THR A 146 21.78 -3.12 -0.72
N LEU A 147 22.36 -2.64 -1.83
CA LEU A 147 21.66 -2.54 -3.10
C LEU A 147 21.62 -3.89 -3.83
N VAL A 148 20.42 -4.39 -4.10
CA VAL A 148 20.14 -5.42 -5.10
C VAL A 148 20.02 -4.74 -6.46
N THR A 149 21.01 -4.96 -7.33
CA THR A 149 20.95 -4.47 -8.71
C THR A 149 19.97 -5.30 -9.51
N ILE A 150 19.09 -4.63 -10.25
CA ILE A 150 18.10 -5.28 -11.11
C ILE A 150 18.17 -4.71 -12.52
N ASP A 151 17.75 -5.50 -13.48
CA ASP A 151 17.50 -5.14 -14.88
C ASP A 151 16.02 -5.32 -15.27
N TYR A 152 15.27 -6.07 -14.47
CA TYR A 152 13.85 -6.32 -14.63
C TYR A 152 13.16 -6.52 -13.27
N CYS A 153 11.90 -6.13 -13.16
CA CYS A 153 11.07 -6.38 -11.99
C CYS A 153 9.65 -6.77 -12.41
N PRO A 154 9.20 -8.02 -12.15
CA PRO A 154 7.91 -8.52 -12.62
C PRO A 154 6.69 -7.70 -12.16
N VAL A 155 6.78 -7.02 -11.02
CA VAL A 155 5.66 -6.20 -10.51
C VAL A 155 5.61 -4.81 -11.10
N LEU A 156 6.70 -4.31 -11.70
CA LEU A 156 6.70 -3.01 -12.37
C LEU A 156 5.97 -3.09 -13.70
N CYS A 157 5.25 -2.03 -14.07
CA CYS A 157 4.64 -1.92 -15.39
C CYS A 157 5.71 -1.91 -16.50
N ASP A 158 5.26 -2.23 -17.72
CA ASP A 158 6.14 -2.34 -18.89
C ASP A 158 6.91 -1.05 -19.15
N GLN A 159 6.30 0.12 -18.99
CA GLN A 159 6.96 1.40 -19.17
C GLN A 159 8.16 1.58 -18.23
N LEU A 160 8.05 1.15 -16.97
CA LEU A 160 9.14 1.23 -16.00
C LEU A 160 10.23 0.18 -16.27
N ASN A 161 9.84 -1.04 -16.65
CA ASN A 161 10.80 -2.08 -17.04
C ASN A 161 11.57 -1.70 -18.32
N LEU A 162 10.88 -1.14 -19.32
CA LEU A 162 11.50 -0.61 -20.52
C LEU A 162 12.46 0.52 -20.19
N TYR A 163 12.07 1.42 -19.28
CA TYR A 163 12.94 2.50 -18.83
C TYR A 163 14.18 1.98 -18.10
N LEU A 164 14.04 0.97 -17.22
CA LEU A 164 15.19 0.30 -16.57
C LEU A 164 16.15 -0.31 -17.59
N LYS A 165 15.63 -0.89 -18.68
CA LYS A 165 16.44 -1.52 -19.73
C LYS A 165 17.15 -0.48 -20.61
N GLU A 166 16.42 0.52 -21.10
CA GLU A 166 16.89 1.42 -22.17
C GLU A 166 17.46 2.75 -21.66
N LYS A 167 16.91 3.27 -20.55
CA LYS A 167 17.19 4.63 -20.06
C LYS A 167 17.77 4.66 -18.66
N ARG A 168 18.31 3.55 -18.14
CA ARG A 168 18.97 3.50 -16.81
C ARG A 168 20.02 4.58 -16.57
N GLY A 169 20.72 5.03 -17.62
CA GLY A 169 21.70 6.10 -17.52
C GLY A 169 21.11 7.42 -17.00
N GLU A 170 19.84 7.70 -17.29
CA GLU A 170 19.14 8.89 -16.80
C GLU A 170 18.83 8.82 -15.30
N LEU A 171 18.56 7.63 -14.75
CA LEU A 171 18.43 7.43 -13.29
C LEU A 171 19.74 7.75 -12.58
N LEU A 172 20.86 7.32 -13.17
CA LEU A 172 22.20 7.53 -12.61
C LEU A 172 22.62 9.02 -12.64
N LYS A 173 22.11 9.80 -13.61
CA LYS A 173 22.39 11.25 -13.72
C LYS A 173 21.82 12.07 -12.57
N GLN A 174 20.81 11.56 -11.85
CA GLN A 174 20.19 12.29 -10.75
C GLN A 174 21.15 12.52 -9.58
N ARG A 175 22.26 11.76 -9.47
CA ARG A 175 23.29 11.85 -8.41
C ARG A 175 22.72 11.85 -6.98
N ILE A 176 21.52 11.31 -6.82
CA ILE A 176 20.81 11.18 -5.54
C ILE A 176 20.67 9.68 -5.30
N GLY A 177 20.97 9.22 -4.08
CA GLY A 177 20.95 7.80 -3.71
C GLY A 177 19.60 7.09 -3.91
N SER A 178 18.53 7.83 -4.20
CA SER A 178 17.28 7.30 -4.73
C SER A 178 16.54 8.28 -5.65
N VAL A 179 15.71 7.74 -6.55
CA VAL A 179 14.94 8.49 -7.54
C VAL A 179 13.51 7.92 -7.57
N ASN A 180 12.52 8.77 -7.29
CA ASN A 180 11.12 8.41 -7.53
C ASN A 180 10.84 8.46 -9.04
N ALA A 181 10.05 7.49 -9.51
CA ALA A 181 9.56 7.39 -10.87
C ALA A 181 8.05 7.14 -10.86
N LEU A 182 7.36 7.73 -11.84
CA LEU A 182 5.95 7.50 -12.10
C LEU A 182 5.76 7.28 -13.60
N ALA A 183 5.21 6.13 -13.98
CA ALA A 183 4.75 5.89 -15.33
C ALA A 183 3.32 6.41 -15.48
N GLY A 184 3.14 7.37 -16.39
CA GLY A 184 1.84 7.70 -16.95
C GLY A 184 1.54 6.87 -18.20
N GLU A 185 0.50 7.25 -18.94
CA GLU A 185 0.06 6.52 -20.13
C GLU A 185 1.13 6.45 -21.23
N SER A 186 1.80 7.58 -21.50
CA SER A 186 2.70 7.73 -22.64
C SER A 186 4.16 7.99 -22.25
N GLU A 187 4.43 8.39 -21.02
CA GLU A 187 5.78 8.75 -20.57
C GLU A 187 6.02 8.43 -19.09
N VAL A 188 7.29 8.27 -18.73
CA VAL A 188 7.76 8.12 -17.35
C VAL A 188 8.38 9.42 -16.89
N THR A 189 7.98 9.92 -15.72
CA THR A 189 8.55 11.12 -15.09
C THR A 189 9.33 10.76 -13.82
N PHE A 190 10.40 11.53 -13.55
CA PHE A 190 11.21 11.47 -12.33
C PHE A 190 11.24 12.83 -11.60
N THR A 191 10.57 13.81 -12.19
CA THR A 191 10.66 15.22 -11.83
C THR A 191 9.28 15.73 -11.39
N ARG A 192 9.13 17.06 -11.35
CA ARG A 192 7.84 17.72 -11.15
C ARG A 192 7.06 17.91 -12.45
N ARG A 193 7.47 17.31 -13.57
CA ARG A 193 6.69 17.33 -14.80
C ARG A 193 5.53 16.34 -14.65
N PRO A 194 4.26 16.80 -14.70
CA PRO A 194 3.11 15.92 -14.59
C PRO A 194 2.96 15.02 -15.80
N VAL A 195 2.47 13.80 -15.56
CA VAL A 195 2.08 12.81 -16.56
C VAL A 195 0.61 12.46 -16.37
N ALA A 196 -0.06 12.08 -17.46
CA ALA A 196 -1.45 11.65 -17.44
C ALA A 196 -1.57 10.20 -16.96
N LEU A 197 -2.58 9.93 -16.13
CA LEU A 197 -2.97 8.60 -15.67
C LEU A 197 -4.47 8.47 -15.85
N THR A 198 -4.94 7.47 -16.58
CA THR A 198 -6.36 7.17 -16.67
C THR A 198 -6.78 6.24 -15.54
N VAL A 199 -7.83 6.64 -14.84
CA VAL A 199 -8.50 5.88 -13.79
C VAL A 199 -9.98 5.87 -14.16
N ASN A 200 -10.55 4.70 -14.40
CA ASN A 200 -11.90 4.58 -14.98
C ASN A 200 -12.06 5.49 -16.22
N ASP A 201 -13.04 6.40 -16.19
CA ASP A 201 -13.39 7.35 -17.24
C ASP A 201 -12.69 8.71 -17.13
N LYS A 202 -11.81 8.92 -16.13
CA LYS A 202 -11.13 10.20 -15.89
C LYS A 202 -9.63 10.11 -16.09
N THR A 203 -9.07 11.18 -16.65
CA THR A 203 -7.63 11.40 -16.70
C THR A 203 -7.20 12.31 -15.55
N LEU A 204 -6.33 11.80 -14.70
CA LEU A 204 -5.68 12.54 -13.62
C LEU A 204 -4.23 12.83 -13.97
N TYR A 205 -3.71 13.96 -13.50
CA TYR A 205 -2.32 14.34 -13.64
C TYR A 205 -1.60 14.24 -12.31
N CYS A 206 -0.46 13.55 -12.32
CA CYS A 206 0.44 13.46 -11.16
C CYS A 206 1.89 13.44 -11.61
N ASP A 207 2.84 13.56 -10.69
CA ASP A 207 4.27 13.47 -10.99
C ASP A 207 5.04 12.60 -9.98
N ALA A 208 6.35 12.49 -10.16
CA ALA A 208 7.18 11.64 -9.33
C ALA A 208 7.40 12.17 -7.89
N LYS A 209 7.00 13.40 -7.59
CA LYS A 209 7.22 14.06 -6.29
C LYS A 209 5.95 14.07 -5.43
N ALA A 210 4.75 14.10 -6.01
CA ALA A 210 3.50 13.92 -5.29
C ALA A 210 3.15 12.42 -5.12
N PHE A 211 2.34 12.07 -4.11
CA PHE A 211 1.85 10.70 -3.94
C PHE A 211 0.76 10.37 -4.98
N PHE A 212 0.73 9.12 -5.41
CA PHE A 212 -0.34 8.54 -6.21
C PHE A 212 -0.37 7.03 -5.93
N GLN A 213 -1.57 6.44 -5.97
CA GLN A 213 -1.76 5.02 -5.74
C GLN A 213 -0.96 4.22 -6.77
N SER A 214 -0.11 3.29 -6.29
CA SER A 214 0.91 2.65 -7.13
C SER A 214 0.41 1.44 -7.91
N ASN A 215 -0.76 0.88 -7.56
CA ASN A 215 -1.34 -0.27 -8.24
C ASN A 215 -2.45 0.20 -9.18
N HIS A 216 -2.17 0.24 -10.48
CA HIS A 216 -3.14 0.75 -11.47
C HIS A 216 -4.25 -0.24 -11.82
N TYR A 217 -4.19 -1.49 -11.36
CA TYR A 217 -5.30 -2.45 -11.51
C TYR A 217 -6.31 -2.40 -10.36
N ILE A 218 -5.86 -2.04 -9.15
CA ILE A 218 -6.72 -1.95 -7.96
C ILE A 218 -7.33 -0.56 -7.80
N LEU A 219 -6.60 0.49 -8.19
CA LEU A 219 -7.08 1.87 -8.05
C LEU A 219 -8.48 2.12 -8.67
N PRO A 220 -8.80 1.63 -9.89
CA PRO A 220 -10.14 1.75 -10.46
C PRO A 220 -11.25 1.18 -9.56
N GLU A 221 -11.03 -0.01 -8.98
CA GLU A 221 -11.99 -0.69 -8.10
C GLU A 221 -12.17 0.06 -6.78
N LEU A 222 -11.07 0.55 -6.19
CA LEU A 222 -11.12 1.34 -4.97
C LEU A 222 -11.90 2.64 -5.17
N VAL A 223 -11.67 3.34 -6.28
CA VAL A 223 -12.39 4.57 -6.62
C VAL A 223 -13.89 4.29 -6.84
N THR A 224 -14.22 3.22 -7.56
CA THR A 224 -15.63 2.81 -7.75
C THR A 224 -16.29 2.52 -6.41
N TYR A 225 -15.64 1.75 -5.54
CA TYR A 225 -16.15 1.46 -4.20
C TYR A 225 -16.42 2.72 -3.37
N VAL A 226 -15.46 3.65 -3.33
CA VAL A 226 -15.62 4.92 -2.60
C VAL A 226 -16.78 5.74 -3.18
N LYS A 227 -16.86 5.83 -4.52
CA LYS A 227 -17.93 6.54 -5.23
C LYS A 227 -19.33 5.96 -4.94
N GLU A 228 -19.46 4.65 -4.84
CA GLU A 228 -20.74 3.99 -4.56
C GLU A 228 -21.11 4.04 -3.05
N THR A 229 -20.09 4.19 -2.20
CA THR A 229 -20.26 4.20 -0.75
C THR A 229 -20.63 5.57 -0.19
N VAL A 230 -20.20 6.68 -0.80
CA VAL A 230 -20.56 8.04 -0.34
C VAL A 230 -22.09 8.27 -0.30
N ARG A 231 -22.52 9.15 0.61
CA ARG A 231 -23.92 9.59 0.76
C ARG A 231 -24.00 11.11 0.90
N GLY A 232 -25.15 11.65 0.51
CA GLY A 232 -25.42 13.08 0.52
C GLY A 232 -24.66 13.85 -0.56
N GLU A 233 -24.65 15.18 -0.41
CA GLU A 233 -24.15 16.14 -1.39
C GLU A 233 -22.86 16.81 -0.93
N ARG A 234 -22.62 16.92 0.38
CA ARG A 234 -21.46 17.61 0.95
C ARG A 234 -20.42 16.60 1.43
N ILE A 235 -19.31 16.53 0.71
CA ILE A 235 -18.26 15.52 0.93
C ILE A 235 -16.98 16.20 1.40
N LEU A 236 -16.39 15.69 2.48
CA LEU A 236 -15.08 16.10 2.97
C LEU A 236 -14.03 15.03 2.64
N ASP A 237 -13.09 15.34 1.76
CA ASP A 237 -11.97 14.48 1.37
C ASP A 237 -10.71 14.89 2.14
N LEU A 238 -10.36 14.15 3.19
CA LEU A 238 -9.20 14.41 4.06
C LEU A 238 -7.98 13.64 3.57
N TYR A 239 -6.81 14.28 3.64
CA TYR A 239 -5.56 13.77 3.06
C TYR A 239 -5.71 13.55 1.54
N SER A 240 -6.42 14.48 0.88
CA SER A 240 -6.93 14.30 -0.48
C SER A 240 -5.86 14.09 -1.55
N GLY A 241 -4.58 14.37 -1.25
CA GLY A 241 -3.48 14.21 -2.20
C GLY A 241 -3.70 15.03 -3.46
N VAL A 242 -3.59 14.39 -4.62
CA VAL A 242 -3.85 15.01 -5.92
C VAL A 242 -5.34 15.04 -6.30
N GLY A 243 -6.24 14.79 -5.36
CA GLY A 243 -7.68 14.79 -5.57
C GLY A 243 -8.23 13.49 -6.16
N THR A 244 -7.64 12.35 -5.82
CA THR A 244 -7.99 11.06 -6.45
C THR A 244 -9.46 10.70 -6.27
N PHE A 245 -10.01 10.81 -5.05
CA PHE A 245 -11.43 10.51 -4.79
C PHE A 245 -12.33 11.68 -5.18
N ALA A 246 -11.97 12.91 -4.77
CA ALA A 246 -12.67 14.13 -5.16
C ALA A 246 -12.96 14.20 -6.68
N ALA A 247 -12.02 13.74 -7.52
CA ALA A 247 -12.18 13.76 -8.96
C ALA A 247 -13.39 12.96 -9.44
N PHE A 248 -13.85 11.93 -8.74
CA PHE A 248 -15.01 11.12 -9.13
C PHE A 248 -16.29 11.50 -8.39
N LEU A 249 -16.19 12.49 -7.51
CA LEU A 249 -17.27 12.92 -6.61
C LEU A 249 -17.72 14.35 -6.89
N GLU A 250 -16.85 15.22 -7.42
CA GLU A 250 -17.24 16.59 -7.79
C GLU A 250 -18.23 16.62 -8.96
N GLY A 251 -19.13 17.60 -8.94
CA GLY A 251 -20.20 17.76 -9.92
C GLY A 251 -21.48 17.00 -9.56
N GLU A 252 -22.45 17.02 -10.47
CA GLU A 252 -23.76 16.35 -10.32
C GLU A 252 -24.51 16.73 -9.02
N GLY A 253 -24.37 18.00 -8.60
CA GLY A 253 -25.00 18.51 -7.37
C GLY A 253 -24.20 18.25 -6.08
N ARG A 254 -23.03 17.61 -6.16
CA ARG A 254 -22.16 17.40 -4.99
C ARG A 254 -21.14 18.53 -4.83
N GLN A 255 -20.97 18.98 -3.60
CA GLN A 255 -19.90 19.86 -3.16
C GLN A 255 -18.82 19.04 -2.45
N VAL A 256 -17.60 19.07 -3.00
CA VAL A 256 -16.44 18.41 -2.39
C VAL A 256 -15.51 19.45 -1.77
N ILE A 257 -15.06 19.19 -0.55
CA ILE A 257 -14.02 19.95 0.14
C ILE A 257 -12.81 19.04 0.32
N ALA A 258 -11.69 19.37 -0.30
CA ALA A 258 -10.45 18.63 -0.25
C ALA A 258 -9.46 19.30 0.72
N VAL A 259 -9.04 18.56 1.75
CA VAL A 259 -8.08 19.02 2.78
C VAL A 259 -6.74 18.35 2.55
N GLU A 260 -5.73 19.15 2.20
CA GLU A 260 -4.37 18.69 1.92
C GLU A 260 -3.35 19.76 2.33
N ARG A 261 -2.25 19.35 2.95
CA ARG A 261 -1.18 20.25 3.42
C ARG A 261 -0.02 20.35 2.43
N ASP A 262 0.21 19.33 1.63
CA ASP A 262 1.30 19.29 0.67
C ASP A 262 0.97 20.19 -0.53
N ARG A 263 1.77 21.26 -0.67
CA ARG A 263 1.60 22.25 -1.72
C ARG A 263 1.67 21.65 -3.12
N ARG A 264 2.49 20.62 -3.34
CA ARG A 264 2.64 20.01 -4.65
C ARG A 264 1.43 19.16 -5.00
N CYS A 265 0.90 18.40 -4.04
CA CYS A 265 -0.36 17.69 -4.17
C CYS A 265 -1.50 18.65 -4.53
N LEU A 266 -1.64 19.78 -3.84
CA LEU A 266 -2.65 20.80 -4.14
C LEU A 266 -2.51 21.43 -5.53
N GLU A 267 -1.29 21.71 -5.99
CA GLU A 267 -1.04 22.21 -7.35
C GLU A 267 -1.55 21.22 -8.42
N LEU A 268 -1.35 19.92 -8.21
CA LEU A 268 -1.84 18.88 -9.09
C LEU A 268 -3.35 18.66 -8.94
N ALA A 269 -3.88 18.71 -7.72
CA ALA A 269 -5.30 18.60 -7.45
C ALA A 269 -6.11 19.71 -8.14
N LYS A 270 -5.63 20.97 -8.10
CA LYS A 270 -6.21 22.10 -8.83
C LYS A 270 -6.17 21.93 -10.36
N ARG A 271 -5.29 21.09 -10.89
CA ARG A 271 -5.28 20.72 -12.31
C ARG A 271 -6.28 19.61 -12.62
N ASN A 272 -6.49 18.70 -11.67
CA ASN A 272 -7.37 17.55 -11.83
C ASN A 272 -8.85 17.88 -11.59
N LEU A 273 -9.10 18.86 -10.74
CA LEU A 273 -10.43 19.18 -10.21
C LEU A 273 -10.88 20.56 -10.68
N LYS A 274 -12.18 20.72 -10.89
CA LYS A 274 -12.78 21.96 -11.40
C LYS A 274 -13.68 22.67 -10.40
N GLU A 275 -14.41 21.90 -9.60
CA GLU A 275 -15.50 22.40 -8.74
C GLU A 275 -15.19 22.22 -7.25
N THR A 276 -14.16 21.46 -6.92
CA THR A 276 -13.74 21.16 -5.54
C THR A 276 -13.18 22.39 -4.82
N GLN A 277 -13.63 22.60 -3.58
CA GLN A 277 -13.05 23.58 -2.65
C GLN A 277 -11.79 23.01 -2.01
N PHE A 278 -10.72 23.81 -1.93
CA PHE A 278 -9.44 23.39 -1.35
C PHE A 278 -9.15 24.06 -0.01
N VAL A 279 -8.76 23.26 0.98
CA VAL A 279 -8.26 23.71 2.29
C VAL A 279 -6.79 23.32 2.42
N PRO A 280 -5.85 24.27 2.27
CA PRO A 280 -4.42 23.97 2.14
C PRO A 280 -3.68 23.83 3.48
N ILE A 281 -4.37 23.33 4.50
CA ILE A 281 -3.87 23.20 5.88
C ILE A 281 -4.41 21.91 6.49
N PRO A 282 -3.74 21.35 7.51
CA PRO A 282 -4.28 20.22 8.26
C PRO A 282 -5.65 20.54 8.90
N LEU A 283 -6.50 19.52 9.08
CA LEU A 283 -7.86 19.66 9.62
C LEU A 283 -7.84 20.28 11.02
N GLU A 284 -6.93 19.83 11.87
CA GLU A 284 -6.72 20.31 13.24
C GLU A 284 -6.30 21.79 13.31
N MET A 285 -5.75 22.34 12.22
CA MET A 285 -5.49 23.78 12.10
C MET A 285 -6.71 24.53 11.55
N TRP A 286 -7.47 23.90 10.66
CA TRP A 286 -8.65 24.50 10.06
C TRP A 286 -9.74 24.79 11.09
N VAL A 287 -10.05 23.82 11.95
CA VAL A 287 -11.06 23.97 13.03
C VAL A 287 -10.75 25.09 14.02
N LYS A 288 -9.49 25.49 14.15
CA LYS A 288 -9.04 26.58 15.04
C LYS A 288 -9.23 27.96 14.41
N ARG A 289 -9.40 28.02 13.09
CA ARG A 289 -9.51 29.28 12.33
C ARG A 289 -10.96 29.65 12.05
N GLU A 290 -11.80 28.66 11.77
CA GLU A 290 -13.19 28.87 11.43
C GLU A 290 -14.04 27.65 11.75
N ALA A 291 -15.36 27.85 11.78
CA ALA A 291 -16.31 26.77 11.97
C ALA A 291 -16.30 25.85 10.73
N LEU A 292 -16.29 24.54 10.97
CA LEU A 292 -16.38 23.58 9.88
C LEU A 292 -17.80 23.57 9.30
N PRO A 293 -17.95 23.39 7.98
CA PRO A 293 -19.25 23.18 7.37
C PRO A 293 -19.82 21.84 7.81
N GLN A 294 -21.15 21.73 7.82
CA GLN A 294 -21.81 20.44 7.94
C GLN A 294 -21.55 19.63 6.67
N VAL A 295 -21.21 18.35 6.85
CA VAL A 295 -20.90 17.42 5.77
C VAL A 295 -21.66 16.12 5.95
N ASP A 296 -21.98 15.46 4.86
CA ASP A 296 -22.78 14.23 4.86
C ASP A 296 -21.89 12.98 4.86
N THR A 297 -20.76 13.04 4.13
CA THR A 297 -19.73 12.00 4.15
C THR A 297 -18.32 12.58 4.36
N ILE A 298 -17.51 11.88 5.14
CA ILE A 298 -16.07 12.14 5.30
C ILE A 298 -15.29 10.96 4.71
N ILE A 299 -14.33 11.25 3.83
CA ILE A 299 -13.36 10.28 3.31
C ILE A 299 -12.02 10.55 4.00
N VAL A 300 -11.35 9.51 4.48
CA VAL A 300 -10.02 9.60 5.09
C VAL A 300 -9.10 8.54 4.48
N ASP A 301 -7.98 8.98 3.87
CA ASP A 301 -6.87 8.13 3.40
C ASP A 301 -5.55 8.57 4.08
N PRO A 302 -5.41 8.31 5.39
CA PRO A 302 -4.29 8.82 6.18
C PRO A 302 -2.96 8.11 5.86
N PRO A 303 -1.82 8.66 6.29
CA PRO A 303 -0.55 7.94 6.20
C PRO A 303 -0.54 6.69 7.08
N ARG A 304 0.56 5.91 7.01
CA ARG A 304 0.68 4.60 7.69
C ARG A 304 0.47 4.65 9.20
N GLU A 305 0.73 5.80 9.82
CA GLU A 305 0.53 6.04 11.24
C GLU A 305 -0.94 6.12 11.64
N GLY A 306 -1.85 6.29 10.67
CA GLY A 306 -3.28 6.46 10.89
C GLY A 306 -3.67 7.89 11.28
N LEU A 307 -4.88 8.03 11.81
CA LEU A 307 -5.40 9.30 12.34
C LEU A 307 -4.92 9.53 13.77
N ASP A 308 -4.47 10.75 14.07
CA ASP A 308 -4.21 11.14 15.45
C ASP A 308 -5.52 11.35 16.25
N ARG A 309 -5.38 11.43 17.57
CA ARG A 309 -6.53 11.59 18.48
C ARG A 309 -7.27 12.92 18.29
N GLU A 310 -6.58 13.98 17.91
CA GLU A 310 -7.21 15.30 17.71
C GLU A 310 -8.13 15.26 16.48
N VAL A 311 -7.64 14.68 15.38
CA VAL A 311 -8.43 14.44 14.16
C VAL A 311 -9.64 13.55 14.46
N LEU A 312 -9.46 12.42 15.16
CA LEU A 312 -10.59 11.54 15.52
C LEU A 312 -11.69 12.29 16.30
N ASN A 313 -11.31 13.11 17.27
CA ASN A 313 -12.28 13.92 18.02
C ASN A 313 -13.02 14.91 17.11
N ILE A 314 -12.32 15.56 16.17
CA ILE A 314 -12.94 16.46 15.19
C ILE A 314 -13.95 15.70 14.31
N LEU A 315 -13.62 14.48 13.86
CA LEU A 315 -14.53 13.67 13.05
C LEU A 315 -15.83 13.35 13.80
N THR A 316 -15.77 13.07 15.10
CA THR A 316 -16.98 12.82 15.91
C THR A 316 -17.86 14.06 16.06
N ILE A 317 -17.26 15.26 16.08
CA ILE A 317 -17.98 16.54 16.19
C ILE A 317 -18.63 16.92 14.86
N LEU A 318 -17.98 16.62 13.73
CA LEU A 318 -18.52 16.88 12.41
C LEU A 318 -19.87 16.19 12.16
N GLY A 319 -20.12 15.07 12.85
CA GLY A 319 -21.43 14.40 12.87
C GLY A 319 -21.90 13.91 11.49
N ALA A 320 -20.96 13.60 10.60
CA ALA A 320 -21.27 13.07 9.27
C ALA A 320 -22.04 11.75 9.38
N GLU A 321 -23.01 11.53 8.49
CA GLU A 321 -23.76 10.27 8.40
C GLU A 321 -22.83 9.10 8.06
N ARG A 322 -21.77 9.38 7.28
CA ARG A 322 -20.86 8.37 6.77
C ARG A 322 -19.40 8.77 6.91
N ILE A 323 -18.57 7.79 7.29
CA ILE A 323 -17.11 7.88 7.20
C ILE A 323 -16.61 6.73 6.34
N VAL A 324 -15.86 7.04 5.30
CA VAL A 324 -15.16 6.08 4.44
C VAL A 324 -13.68 6.15 4.80
N TYR A 325 -13.19 5.16 5.55
CA TYR A 325 -11.79 5.03 5.91
C TYR A 325 -11.10 4.09 4.93
N VAL A 326 -10.14 4.64 4.18
CA VAL A 326 -9.33 3.92 3.17
C VAL A 326 -8.03 3.39 3.79
#